data_AF-M6UCP2-F1
#
_entry.id   AF-M6UCP2-F1
#
_cell.length_a   1.000
_cell.length_b   1.000
_cell.length_c   1.000
_cell.angle_alpha   90.00
_cell.angle_beta   90.00
_cell.angle_gamma   90.00
#
_symmetry.space_group_name_H-M   'P 1'
#
loop_
_entity.id
_entity.type
_entity.pdbx_description
1 polymer ?
#
loop_
_entity_poly.entity_id
_entity_poly.type
_entity_poly.pdbx_seq_one_letter_code
_entity_poly.pdbx_strand_id
1 'polypeptide(L)'
;MKHLQFLFLSIPFVLISTSGLFAESNSKVTPCSKDMEKFCDHRKSEGRLFQMQCLMEKESDLSSTCSDWLKLKKEEIRKSSEECSEDRNKFCKFVIPGGGRILRCLMNHESSLSNSCKEMIQRHLP
;
A
#
# COMPACT_ATOMS: atom_id res chain seq x y z
N MET A 1 38.88 -7.81 -18.66
CA MET A 1 40.28 -7.59 -19.08
C MET A 1 40.64 -6.13 -18.83
N LYS A 2 41.70 -5.90 -18.03
CA LYS A 2 42.48 -4.65 -17.82
C LYS A 2 41.73 -3.52 -17.08
N HIS A 3 41.91 -3.39 -15.75
CA HIS A 3 42.95 -2.61 -15.06
C HIS A 3 43.05 -1.15 -15.54
N LEU A 4 42.73 -0.19 -14.65
CA LEU A 4 43.62 0.96 -14.44
C LEU A 4 43.41 1.62 -13.07
N GLN A 5 44.37 1.34 -12.19
CA GLN A 5 44.99 2.20 -11.17
C GLN A 5 44.14 3.26 -10.46
N PHE A 6 43.77 2.98 -9.21
CA PHE A 6 43.90 3.98 -8.14
C PHE A 6 44.88 3.45 -7.09
N LEU A 7 46.16 3.71 -7.37
CA LEU A 7 47.20 3.80 -6.36
C LEU A 7 46.92 5.03 -5.50
N PHE A 8 46.11 4.87 -4.46
CA PHE A 8 46.15 5.76 -3.30
C PHE A 8 46.73 4.98 -2.12
N LEU A 9 48.06 4.99 -2.10
CA LEU A 9 48.89 5.24 -0.94
C LEU A 9 48.21 4.98 0.42
N SER A 10 48.54 3.84 1.01
CA SER A 10 48.75 3.71 2.47
C SER A 10 47.80 4.51 3.37
N ILE A 11 46.50 4.23 3.29
CA ILE A 11 45.59 4.55 4.39
C ILE A 11 45.67 3.33 5.32
N PRO A 12 46.20 3.48 6.55
CA PRO A 12 46.23 2.36 7.48
C PRO A 12 44.79 1.88 7.64
N PHE A 13 44.65 0.57 7.69
CA PHE A 13 43.41 -0.15 7.95
C PHE A 13 42.78 0.39 9.25
N VAL A 14 42.06 1.52 9.16
CA VAL A 14 41.21 2.02 10.23
C VAL A 14 40.08 1.02 10.24
N LEU A 15 40.17 0.11 11.20
CA LEU A 15 39.06 -0.67 11.74
C LEU A 15 37.99 0.33 12.17
N ILE A 16 37.19 0.79 11.22
CA ILE A 16 35.91 1.41 11.51
C ILE A 16 35.00 0.24 11.89
N SER A 17 35.09 -0.17 13.15
CA SER A 17 34.06 -0.94 13.85
C SER A 17 32.82 -0.05 14.05
N THR A 18 32.27 0.50 12.98
CA THR A 18 30.93 1.09 13.06
C THR A 18 29.95 -0.03 12.83
N SER A 19 29.23 -0.33 13.90
CA SER A 19 27.92 -0.97 13.87
C SER A 19 27.06 -0.31 12.79
N GLY A 20 27.10 -0.85 11.59
CA GLY A 20 26.39 -0.36 10.43
C GLY A 20 25.74 -1.53 9.73
N LEU A 21 24.60 -2.00 10.28
CA LEU A 21 23.63 -2.69 9.45
C LEU A 21 23.21 -1.69 8.38
N PHE A 22 23.78 -1.82 7.18
CA PHE A 22 23.15 -1.29 5.98
C PHE A 22 21.88 -2.12 5.73
N ALA A 23 20.78 -1.67 6.33
CA ALA A 23 19.43 -2.05 5.91
C ALA A 23 18.85 -0.89 5.08
N GLU A 24 19.43 -0.64 3.91
CA GLU A 24 18.76 0.12 2.86
C GLU A 24 17.95 -0.87 2.01
N SER A 25 16.67 -1.00 2.36
CA SER A 25 15.66 -1.57 1.48
C SER A 25 14.36 -0.80 1.68
N ASN A 26 14.23 0.24 0.87
CA ASN A 26 13.08 1.12 0.81
C ASN A 26 11.94 0.48 -0.01
N SER A 27 11.62 -0.79 0.28
CA SER A 27 10.38 -1.40 -0.20
C SER A 27 9.37 -1.22 0.92
N LYS A 28 8.23 -0.58 0.64
CA LYS A 28 7.10 -0.49 1.59
C LYS A 28 6.56 -1.91 1.86
N VAL A 29 7.28 -2.68 2.67
CA VAL A 29 6.83 -3.96 3.20
C VAL A 29 5.71 -3.60 4.16
N THR A 30 4.48 -3.92 3.76
CA THR A 30 3.32 -3.68 4.61
C THR A 30 3.21 -4.84 5.61
N PRO A 31 2.57 -4.63 6.77
CA PRO A 31 2.25 -5.74 7.68
C PRO A 31 1.40 -6.84 7.03
N CYS A 32 0.78 -6.55 5.89
CA CYS A 32 -0.09 -7.46 5.15
C CYS A 32 0.64 -8.36 4.15
N SER A 33 1.95 -8.23 3.92
CA SER A 33 2.63 -8.96 2.83
C SER A 33 2.41 -10.48 2.89
N LYS A 34 2.48 -11.10 4.07
CA LYS A 34 2.23 -12.56 4.23
C LYS A 34 0.76 -12.93 3.99
N ASP A 35 -0.15 -12.06 4.43
CA ASP A 35 -1.58 -12.26 4.21
C ASP A 35 -1.95 -12.09 2.73
N MET A 36 -1.28 -11.17 2.02
CA MET A 36 -1.44 -11.00 0.56
C MET A 36 -1.05 -12.27 -0.19
N GLU A 37 0.09 -12.87 0.13
CA GLU A 37 0.54 -14.13 -0.47
C GLU A 37 -0.43 -15.28 -0.16
N LYS A 38 -0.90 -15.37 1.09
CA LYS A 38 -1.79 -16.44 1.52
C LYS A 38 -3.19 -16.36 0.90
N PHE A 39 -3.77 -15.17 0.85
CA PHE A 39 -5.19 -14.99 0.50
C PHE A 39 -5.43 -14.36 -0.86
N CYS A 40 -4.49 -13.56 -1.36
CA CYS A 40 -4.72 -12.64 -2.49
C CYS A 40 -3.69 -12.77 -3.62
N ASP A 41 -2.87 -13.82 -3.64
CA ASP A 41 -1.85 -14.03 -4.68
C ASP A 41 -2.46 -14.14 -6.08
N HIS A 42 -3.65 -14.74 -6.20
CA HIS A 42 -4.40 -14.86 -7.45
C HIS A 42 -4.77 -13.51 -8.10
N ARG A 43 -4.81 -12.40 -7.34
CA ARG A 43 -5.14 -11.05 -7.83
C ARG A 43 -3.90 -10.22 -8.17
N LYS A 44 -2.69 -10.75 -7.98
CA LYS A 44 -1.43 -9.99 -8.10
C LYS A 44 -1.23 -9.39 -9.50
N SER A 45 -1.68 -10.10 -10.54
CA SER A 45 -1.60 -9.65 -11.94
C SER A 45 -2.60 -8.55 -12.28
N GLU A 46 -3.68 -8.39 -11.52
CA GLU A 46 -4.71 -7.37 -11.75
C GLU A 46 -4.26 -5.99 -11.22
N GLY A 47 -3.24 -5.97 -10.36
CA GLY A 47 -2.65 -4.75 -9.83
C GLY A 47 -3.11 -4.40 -8.42
N ARG A 48 -2.54 -3.31 -7.89
CA ARG A 48 -2.62 -2.95 -6.46
C ARG A 48 -4.03 -2.73 -5.95
N LEU A 49 -4.91 -2.14 -6.78
CA LEU A 49 -6.30 -1.86 -6.40
C LEU A 49 -7.07 -3.14 -6.12
N PHE A 50 -6.99 -4.12 -7.01
CA PHE A 50 -7.67 -5.42 -6.86
C PHE A 50 -7.07 -6.25 -5.72
N GLN A 51 -5.75 -6.19 -5.54
CA GLN A 51 -5.09 -6.85 -4.41
C GLN A 51 -5.56 -6.24 -3.07
N MET A 52 -5.73 -4.92 -3.02
CA MET A 52 -6.28 -4.24 -1.86
C MET A 52 -7.77 -4.55 -1.63
N GLN A 53 -8.56 -4.69 -2.70
CA GLN A 53 -9.94 -5.15 -2.56
C GLN A 53 -9.97 -6.53 -1.90
N CYS A 54 -9.19 -7.47 -2.40
CA CYS A 54 -9.11 -8.81 -1.82
C CYS A 54 -8.76 -8.77 -0.32
N LEU A 55 -7.74 -8.01 0.08
CA LEU A 55 -7.37 -7.87 1.50
C LEU A 55 -8.54 -7.34 2.34
N MET A 56 -9.21 -6.29 1.89
CA MET A 56 -10.35 -5.73 2.60
C MET A 56 -11.57 -6.68 2.68
N GLU A 57 -11.72 -7.62 1.74
CA GLU A 57 -12.74 -8.69 1.80
C GLU A 57 -12.35 -9.80 2.77
N LYS A 58 -11.05 -10.07 2.89
CA LYS A 58 -10.49 -11.10 3.75
C LYS A 58 -10.16 -10.63 5.16
N GLU A 59 -10.53 -9.39 5.54
CA GLU A 59 -10.12 -8.73 6.79
C GLU A 59 -10.28 -9.58 8.05
N SER A 60 -11.35 -10.39 8.15
CA SER A 60 -11.60 -11.28 9.30
C SER A 60 -10.63 -12.47 9.39
N ASP A 61 -10.03 -12.84 8.27
CA ASP A 61 -9.17 -14.02 8.12
C ASP A 61 -7.67 -13.67 8.19
N LEU A 62 -7.34 -12.36 8.18
CA LEU A 62 -5.95 -11.89 8.16
C LEU A 62 -5.31 -11.97 9.55
N SER A 63 -3.99 -11.80 9.58
CA SER A 63 -3.28 -11.58 10.84
C SER A 63 -3.79 -10.33 11.56
N SER A 64 -3.76 -10.34 12.90
CA SER A 64 -4.18 -9.19 13.71
C SER A 64 -3.45 -7.91 13.31
N THR A 65 -2.15 -8.01 13.03
CA THR A 65 -1.33 -6.87 12.59
C THR A 65 -1.80 -6.31 11.25
N CYS A 66 -2.15 -7.16 10.27
CA CYS A 66 -2.67 -6.67 8.99
C CYS A 66 -4.09 -6.10 9.14
N SER A 67 -4.99 -6.77 9.86
CA SER A 67 -6.36 -6.27 10.07
C SER A 67 -6.36 -4.92 10.78
N ASP A 68 -5.54 -4.73 11.81
CA ASP A 68 -5.44 -3.45 12.52
C ASP A 68 -4.85 -2.35 11.63
N TRP A 69 -3.85 -2.69 10.81
CA TRP A 69 -3.31 -1.76 9.83
C TRP A 69 -4.35 -1.36 8.76
N LEU A 70 -5.17 -2.31 8.27
CA LEU A 70 -6.26 -2.01 7.34
C LEU A 70 -7.31 -1.09 7.98
N LYS A 71 -7.66 -1.27 9.26
CA LYS A 71 -8.59 -0.39 9.97
C LYS A 71 -8.06 1.04 10.02
N LEU A 72 -6.78 1.23 10.36
CA LEU A 72 -6.15 2.54 10.40
C LEU A 72 -6.17 3.22 9.03
N LYS A 73 -5.84 2.47 7.97
CA LYS A 73 -5.82 3.02 6.61
C LYS A 73 -7.21 3.32 6.05
N LYS A 74 -8.21 2.48 6.34
CA LYS A 74 -9.61 2.76 6.00
C LYS A 74 -10.08 4.08 6.63
N GLU A 75 -9.67 4.34 7.87
CA GLU A 75 -10.01 5.58 8.57
C GLU A 75 -9.29 6.80 7.99
N GLU A 76 -8.03 6.66 7.58
CA GLU A 76 -7.28 7.71 6.87
C GLU A 76 -7.99 8.10 5.56
N ILE A 77 -8.34 7.11 4.73
CA ILE A 77 -9.07 7.35 3.48
C ILE A 77 -10.43 8.00 3.76
N ARG A 78 -11.14 7.57 4.82
CA ARG A 78 -12.43 8.15 5.18
C ARG A 78 -12.30 9.66 5.42
N LYS A 79 -11.25 10.09 6.13
CA LYS A 79 -10.97 11.51 6.40
C LYS A 79 -10.57 12.28 5.15
N SER A 80 -9.90 11.63 4.20
CA SER A 80 -9.47 12.25 2.93
C SER A 80 -10.47 12.10 1.78
N SER A 81 -11.68 11.57 2.02
CA SER A 81 -12.63 11.19 0.96
C SER A 81 -13.51 12.33 0.41
N GLU A 82 -13.25 13.58 0.79
CA GLU A 82 -14.01 14.75 0.30
C GLU A 82 -13.90 14.89 -1.23
N GLU A 83 -12.72 14.61 -1.79
CA GLU A 83 -12.44 14.59 -3.24
C GLU A 83 -13.32 13.59 -4.01
N CYS A 84 -13.94 12.62 -3.32
CA CYS A 84 -14.84 11.61 -3.87
C CYS A 84 -16.32 11.87 -3.59
N SER A 85 -16.71 13.02 -3.04
CA SER A 85 -18.08 13.27 -2.60
C SER A 85 -19.11 13.11 -3.73
N GLU A 86 -18.82 13.68 -4.91
CA GLU A 86 -19.70 13.58 -6.08
C GLU A 86 -19.81 12.14 -6.59
N ASP A 87 -18.69 11.45 -6.75
CA ASP A 87 -18.67 10.06 -7.18
C ASP A 87 -19.38 9.14 -6.17
N ARG A 88 -19.18 9.38 -4.88
CA ARG A 88 -19.89 8.66 -3.81
C ARG A 88 -21.40 8.84 -3.94
N ASN A 89 -21.87 10.06 -4.18
CA ASN A 89 -23.30 10.33 -4.34
C ASN A 89 -23.84 9.70 -5.63
N LYS A 90 -23.05 9.68 -6.70
CA LYS A 90 -23.43 9.10 -7.99
C LYS A 90 -23.52 7.58 -7.95
N PHE A 91 -22.49 6.91 -7.43
CA PHE A 91 -22.34 5.46 -7.50
C PHE A 91 -22.70 4.72 -6.21
N CYS A 92 -22.50 5.35 -5.06
CA CYS A 92 -22.50 4.68 -3.75
C CYS A 92 -23.54 5.24 -2.77
N LYS A 93 -24.53 6.01 -3.21
CA LYS A 93 -25.52 6.68 -2.34
C LYS A 93 -26.28 5.79 -1.37
N PHE A 94 -26.47 4.51 -1.71
CA PHE A 94 -27.22 3.56 -0.88
C PHE A 94 -26.31 2.64 -0.05
N VAL A 95 -24.99 2.84 -0.12
CA VAL A 95 -24.04 2.07 0.66
C VAL A 95 -24.02 2.62 2.07
N ILE A 96 -24.32 1.75 3.05
CA ILE A 96 -24.29 2.14 4.46
C ILE A 96 -22.83 2.45 4.85
N PRO A 97 -22.55 3.62 5.46
CA PRO A 97 -21.20 3.98 5.90
C PRO A 97 -20.58 3.00 6.91
N GLY A 98 -19.26 3.07 7.08
CA GLY A 98 -18.49 2.24 8.02
C GLY A 98 -17.85 1.01 7.38
N GLY A 99 -16.82 0.46 8.04
CA GLY A 99 -16.10 -0.76 7.63
C GLY A 99 -15.33 -0.67 6.30
N GLY A 100 -15.18 0.53 5.73
CA GLY A 100 -14.59 0.71 4.39
C GLY A 100 -15.54 0.35 3.23
N ARG A 101 -16.85 0.16 3.48
CA ARG A 101 -17.84 -0.20 2.45
C ARG A 101 -17.93 0.82 1.31
N ILE A 102 -17.88 2.11 1.64
CA ILE A 102 -17.88 3.19 0.65
C ILE A 102 -16.64 3.13 -0.24
N LEU A 103 -15.46 2.91 0.35
CA LEU A 103 -14.22 2.77 -0.40
C LEU A 103 -14.28 1.57 -1.35
N ARG A 104 -14.79 0.41 -0.90
CA ARG A 104 -15.01 -0.75 -1.77
C ARG A 104 -15.93 -0.40 -2.95
N CYS A 105 -17.05 0.27 -2.67
CA CYS A 105 -17.97 0.68 -3.72
C CYS A 105 -17.29 1.61 -4.75
N LEU A 106 -16.56 2.63 -4.29
CA LEU A 106 -15.82 3.52 -5.19
C LEU A 106 -14.80 2.74 -6.05
N MET A 107 -14.04 1.83 -5.45
CA MET A 107 -13.08 1.00 -6.18
C MET A 107 -13.73 0.05 -7.21
N ASN A 108 -14.97 -0.40 -6.98
CA ASN A 108 -15.72 -1.19 -7.97
C ASN A 108 -16.15 -0.35 -9.19
N HIS A 109 -16.24 0.97 -9.01
CA HIS A 109 -16.55 1.93 -10.06
C HIS A 109 -15.32 2.67 -10.56
N GLU A 110 -14.10 2.20 -10.27
CA GLU A 110 -12.85 2.95 -10.49
C GLU A 110 -12.78 3.57 -11.89
N SER A 111 -13.08 2.81 -12.93
CA SER A 111 -13.01 3.29 -14.31
C SER A 111 -13.90 4.52 -14.59
N SER A 112 -15.01 4.64 -13.86
CA SER A 112 -16.04 5.68 -14.01
C SER A 112 -15.91 6.84 -13.01
N LEU A 113 -14.95 6.79 -12.09
CA LEU A 113 -14.69 7.85 -11.13
C LEU A 113 -14.05 9.08 -11.78
N SER A 114 -14.28 10.24 -11.18
CA SER A 114 -13.51 11.45 -11.46
C SER A 114 -12.01 11.25 -11.24
N ASN A 115 -11.19 12.05 -11.93
CA ASN A 115 -9.74 12.00 -11.77
C ASN A 115 -9.30 12.32 -10.33
N SER A 116 -9.92 13.32 -9.69
CA SER A 116 -9.62 13.66 -8.29
C SER A 116 -9.89 12.49 -7.35
N CYS A 117 -11.01 11.79 -7.52
CA CYS A 117 -11.32 10.64 -6.68
C CYS A 117 -10.35 9.47 -6.92
N LYS A 118 -9.97 9.20 -8.18
CA LYS A 118 -8.95 8.19 -8.51
C LYS A 118 -7.61 8.50 -7.84
N GLU A 119 -7.15 9.75 -7.95
CA GLU A 119 -5.89 10.19 -7.35
C GLU A 119 -5.92 10.10 -5.82
N MET A 120 -7.02 10.51 -5.18
CA MET A 120 -7.20 10.36 -3.73
C MET A 120 -7.07 8.90 -3.30
N ILE A 121 -7.77 7.99 -4.00
CA ILE A 121 -7.71 6.55 -3.74
C ILE A 121 -6.28 6.05 -3.92
N GLN A 122 -5.61 6.38 -5.03
CA GLN A 122 -4.24 5.92 -5.30
C GLN A 122 -3.23 6.42 -4.28
N ARG A 123 -3.35 7.68 -3.83
CA ARG A 123 -2.45 8.32 -2.86
C ARG A 123 -2.54 7.67 -1.49
N HIS A 124 -3.74 7.26 -1.09
CA HIS A 124 -4.01 6.68 0.22
C HIS A 124 -4.19 5.16 0.20
N LEU A 125 -4.07 4.53 -0.98
CA LEU A 125 -4.20 3.07 -1.12
C LEU A 125 -3.10 2.41 -0.26
N PRO A 126 -3.47 1.51 0.66
CA PRO A 126 -2.52 0.86 1.55
C PRO A 126 -1.45 0.07 0.77
#